data_AF-A0A9N9TGW3-F1
#
_entry.id   AF-A0A9N9TGW3-F1
#
_cell.length_a   1.000
_cell.length_b   1.000
_cell.length_c   1.000
_cell.angle_alpha   90.00
_cell.angle_beta   90.00
_cell.angle_gamma   90.00
#
_symmetry.space_group_name_H-M   'P 1'
#
loop_
_entity.id
_entity.type
_entity.pdbx_description
1 polymer ?
#
loop_
_entity_poly.entity_id
_entity_poly.type
_entity_poly.pdbx_seq_one_letter_code
_entity_poly.pdbx_strand_id
1 'polypeptide(L)'
;MLFVFSSMCGVTLVASKFIIYTQQLKLASGGDNSSSIAVIEKPLPYVVWRPVDETAHYFIAFFIDVLSAIIGCTFNTVTQLIIFSILTFIAGQLEILQQRFRNLGFLCSKAGTFDGKFEVLKKLILEHQQLISYVENLDDNMKYIM
;
A
#
# COMPACT_ATOMS: atom_id res chain seq x y z
N MET A 1 3.19 4.69 -10.80
CA MET A 1 3.31 3.45 -11.60
C MET A 1 3.69 2.24 -10.75
N LEU A 2 4.75 2.28 -9.93
CA LEU A 2 5.20 1.14 -9.08
C LEU A 2 4.13 0.56 -8.13
N PHE A 3 3.21 1.40 -7.62
CA PHE A 3 2.12 0.98 -6.72
C PHE A 3 1.11 0.02 -7.35
N VAL A 4 0.79 0.22 -8.63
CA VAL A 4 -0.12 -0.69 -9.35
C VAL A 4 0.56 -2.06 -9.52
N PHE A 5 1.86 -2.09 -9.79
CA PHE A 5 2.60 -3.35 -9.95
C PHE A 5 2.67 -4.19 -8.66
N SER A 6 2.84 -3.57 -7.48
CA SER A 6 2.88 -4.30 -6.21
C SER A 6 1.51 -4.87 -5.81
N SER A 7 0.46 -4.05 -5.92
CA SER A 7 -0.93 -4.48 -5.62
C SER A 7 -1.43 -5.54 -6.62
N MET A 8 -1.01 -5.45 -7.89
CA MET A 8 -1.34 -6.47 -8.89
C MET A 8 -0.65 -7.80 -8.64
N CYS A 9 0.48 -7.85 -7.94
CA CYS A 9 1.19 -9.10 -7.68
C CYS A 9 0.34 -10.08 -6.83
N GLY A 10 -0.33 -9.59 -5.78
CA GLY A 10 -1.22 -10.40 -4.95
C GLY A 10 -2.45 -10.92 -5.72
N VAL A 11 -3.07 -10.05 -6.53
CA VAL A 11 -4.21 -10.42 -7.37
C VAL A 11 -3.80 -11.41 -8.47
N THR A 12 -2.60 -11.26 -9.05
CA THR A 12 -2.07 -12.20 -10.06
C THR A 12 -1.74 -13.57 -9.47
N LEU A 13 -1.26 -13.66 -8.22
CA LEU A 13 -1.01 -14.95 -7.58
C LEU A 13 -2.33 -15.70 -7.32
N VAL A 14 -3.35 -15.02 -6.81
CA VAL A 14 -4.69 -15.61 -6.62
C VAL A 14 -5.31 -16.02 -7.96
N ALA A 15 -5.23 -15.15 -8.98
CA ALA A 15 -5.73 -15.44 -10.32
C ALA A 15 -4.98 -16.60 -10.99
N SER A 16 -3.65 -16.67 -10.85
CA SER A 16 -2.83 -17.76 -11.42
C SER A 16 -3.20 -19.12 -10.82
N LYS A 17 -3.38 -19.18 -9.50
CA LYS A 17 -3.81 -20.39 -8.80
C LYS A 17 -5.24 -20.78 -9.16
N PHE A 18 -6.13 -19.81 -9.34
CA PHE A 18 -7.49 -20.05 -9.85
C PHE A 18 -7.48 -20.60 -11.29
N ILE A 19 -6.65 -20.05 -12.18
CA ILE A 19 -6.48 -20.54 -13.55
C ILE A 19 -5.95 -21.98 -13.55
N ILE A 20 -4.91 -22.28 -12.76
CA ILE A 20 -4.36 -23.63 -12.63
C ILE A 20 -5.42 -24.62 -12.14
N TYR A 21 -6.24 -24.23 -11.15
CA TYR A 21 -7.36 -25.05 -10.67
C TYR A 21 -8.38 -25.35 -11.79
N THR A 22 -8.77 -24.35 -12.58
CA THR A 22 -9.71 -24.55 -13.70
C THR A 22 -9.12 -25.44 -14.80
N GLN A 23 -7.81 -25.36 -15.04
CA GLN A 23 -7.11 -26.22 -15.99
C GLN A 23 -7.08 -27.68 -15.53
N GLN A 24 -6.79 -27.94 -14.25
CA GLN A 24 -6.80 -29.29 -13.71
C GLN A 24 -8.20 -29.92 -13.71
N LEU A 25 -9.25 -29.13 -13.47
CA LEU A 25 -10.62 -29.60 -13.56
C LEU A 25 -11.01 -30.02 -14.99
N LYS A 26 -10.56 -29.26 -16.00
CA LYS A 26 -10.78 -29.60 -17.41
C LYS A 26 -10.03 -30.87 -17.83
N LEU A 27 -8.81 -31.07 -17.34
CA LEU A 27 -8.03 -32.29 -17.59
C LEU A 27 -8.67 -33.52 -16.94
N ALA A 28 -9.21 -33.39 -15.72
CA ALA A 28 -9.91 -34.47 -15.04
C ALA A 28 -11.23 -34.85 -15.72
N SER A 29 -11.92 -33.90 -16.37
CA SER A 29 -13.18 -34.15 -17.07
C SER A 29 -13.00 -34.71 -18.50
N GLY A 30 -11.78 -34.69 -19.05
CA GLY A 30 -11.47 -35.16 -20.41
C GLY A 30 -10.79 -36.54 -20.47
N GLY A 31 -10.53 -37.18 -19.32
CA GLY A 31 -9.89 -38.49 -19.23
C GLY A 31 -10.90 -39.64 -19.26
N ASP A 32 -10.79 -40.48 -20.29
CA ASP A 32 -11.55 -41.72 -20.44
C ASP A 32 -11.22 -42.74 -19.34
N ASN A 33 -12.19 -43.60 -19.05
CA ASN A 33 -12.27 -44.46 -17.88
C ASN A 33 -11.23 -45.59 -17.95
N SER A 34 -10.01 -45.43 -17.42
CA SER A 34 -9.15 -46.52 -16.87
C SER A 34 -7.72 -46.05 -16.62
N SER A 35 -7.42 -45.61 -15.40
CA SER A 35 -6.24 -46.03 -14.62
C SER A 35 -6.07 -45.14 -13.40
N SER A 36 -6.24 -45.74 -12.22
CA SER A 36 -5.90 -45.19 -10.91
C SER A 36 -6.79 -44.05 -10.43
N ILE A 37 -7.32 -44.21 -9.22
CA ILE A 37 -7.90 -43.16 -8.38
C ILE A 37 -6.77 -42.17 -8.12
N ALA A 38 -6.49 -41.29 -9.07
CA ALA A 38 -5.66 -40.13 -8.84
C ALA A 38 -6.47 -39.27 -7.90
N VAL A 39 -6.17 -39.35 -6.61
CA VAL A 39 -6.59 -38.35 -5.64
C VAL A 39 -6.09 -37.04 -6.23
N ILE A 40 -6.99 -36.28 -6.87
CA ILE A 40 -6.68 -34.96 -7.41
C ILE A 40 -6.41 -34.13 -6.15
N GLU A 41 -5.13 -34.03 -5.78
CA GLU A 41 -4.68 -33.14 -4.73
C GLU A 41 -5.09 -31.73 -5.15
N LYS A 42 -6.17 -31.25 -4.53
CA LYS A 42 -6.77 -29.96 -4.86
C LYS A 42 -5.78 -28.91 -4.35
N PRO A 43 -5.07 -28.16 -5.22
CA PRO A 43 -4.01 -27.29 -4.75
C PRO A 43 -4.64 -26.06 -4.11
N LEU A 44 -4.74 -26.03 -2.78
CA LEU A 44 -5.15 -24.83 -2.06
C LEU A 44 -4.11 -23.72 -2.29
N PRO A 45 -4.54 -22.44 -2.41
CA PRO A 45 -3.63 -21.31 -2.62
C PRO A 45 -2.59 -21.15 -1.51
N TYR A 46 -2.94 -21.52 -0.27
CA TYR A 46 -2.06 -21.48 0.89
C TYR A 46 -2.03 -22.83 1.61
N VAL A 47 -0.81 -23.32 1.90
CA VAL A 47 -0.59 -24.50 2.74
C VAL A 47 -0.65 -24.04 4.20
N VAL A 48 -1.81 -24.16 4.81
CA VAL A 48 -2.06 -23.77 6.21
C VAL A 48 -2.71 -24.94 6.91
N TRP A 49 -2.21 -25.29 8.10
CA TRP A 49 -2.81 -26.32 8.94
C TRP A 49 -4.23 -25.91 9.34
N ARG A 50 -5.23 -26.74 9.00
CA ARG A 50 -6.63 -26.52 9.33
C ARG A 50 -7.25 -27.78 9.96
N PRO A 51 -8.11 -27.64 10.97
CA PRO A 51 -8.74 -28.78 11.66
C PRO A 51 -9.93 -29.40 10.88
N VAL A 52 -10.11 -29.05 9.61
CA VAL A 52 -11.26 -29.46 8.77
C VAL A 52 -10.76 -30.20 7.53
N ASP A 53 -11.42 -31.29 7.16
CA ASP A 53 -11.09 -32.10 5.97
C ASP A 53 -11.10 -31.26 4.69
N GLU A 54 -9.93 -31.13 4.06
CA GLU A 54 -9.67 -30.27 2.90
C GLU A 54 -10.47 -30.69 1.64
N THR A 55 -10.85 -31.96 1.56
CA THR A 55 -11.54 -32.55 0.40
C THR A 55 -13.05 -32.27 0.42
N ALA A 56 -13.69 -32.24 1.59
CA ALA A 56 -15.13 -32.04 1.75
C ALA A 56 -15.55 -30.56 1.65
N HIS A 57 -14.72 -29.64 2.16
CA HIS A 57 -15.05 -28.21 2.27
C HIS A 57 -14.11 -27.30 1.47
N TYR A 58 -13.57 -27.79 0.35
CA TYR A 58 -12.61 -27.03 -0.46
C TYR A 58 -13.10 -25.64 -0.89
N PHE A 59 -14.36 -25.51 -1.32
CA PHE A 59 -14.86 -24.21 -1.79
C PHE A 59 -14.81 -23.16 -0.68
N ILE A 60 -15.17 -23.53 0.54
CA ILE A 60 -15.16 -22.63 1.69
C ILE A 60 -13.72 -22.26 2.05
N ALA A 61 -12.81 -23.24 2.10
CA ALA A 61 -11.39 -22.99 2.35
C ALA A 61 -10.78 -22.05 1.30
N PHE A 62 -11.11 -22.26 0.03
CA PHE A 62 -10.67 -21.41 -1.08
C PHE A 62 -11.20 -19.98 -0.95
N PHE A 63 -12.48 -19.79 -0.62
CA PHE A 63 -13.05 -18.45 -0.40
C PHE A 63 -12.38 -17.73 0.76
N ILE A 64 -12.09 -18.43 1.86
CA ILE A 64 -11.40 -17.85 3.02
C ILE A 64 -9.98 -17.40 2.64
N ASP A 65 -9.25 -18.23 1.90
CA ASP A 65 -7.89 -17.92 1.44
C ASP A 65 -7.87 -16.70 0.50
N VAL A 66 -8.84 -16.62 -0.41
CA VAL A 66 -9.00 -15.46 -1.30
C VAL A 66 -9.33 -14.20 -0.52
N LEU A 67 -10.27 -14.28 0.43
CA LEU A 67 -10.61 -13.13 1.28
C LEU A 67 -9.42 -12.67 2.11
N SER A 68 -8.68 -13.60 2.73
CA SER A 68 -7.48 -13.28 3.51
C SER A 68 -6.42 -12.60 2.64
N ALA A 69 -6.21 -13.09 1.41
CA ALA A 69 -5.27 -12.48 0.48
C ALA A 69 -5.70 -11.06 0.05
N ILE A 70 -7.00 -10.86 -0.24
CA ILE A 70 -7.55 -9.55 -0.59
C ILE A 70 -7.36 -8.57 0.57
N ILE A 71 -7.69 -8.99 1.79
CA ILE A 71 -7.56 -8.15 2.99
C ILE A 71 -6.09 -7.76 3.19
N GLY A 72 -5.17 -8.73 3.19
CA GLY A 72 -3.73 -8.46 3.37
C GLY A 72 -3.16 -7.53 2.29
N CYS A 73 -3.53 -7.76 1.02
CA CYS A 73 -3.10 -6.92 -0.09
C CYS A 73 -3.68 -5.50 0.00
N THR A 74 -4.94 -5.37 0.39
CA THR A 74 -5.60 -4.08 0.57
C THR A 74 -4.95 -3.30 1.70
N PHE A 75 -4.75 -3.92 2.86
CA PHE A 75 -4.06 -3.28 3.99
C PHE A 75 -2.67 -2.80 3.61
N ASN A 76 -1.86 -3.64 2.95
CA ASN A 76 -0.53 -3.25 2.50
C ASN A 76 -0.57 -2.06 1.52
N THR A 77 -1.48 -2.11 0.53
CA THR A 77 -1.63 -1.03 -0.46
C THR A 77 -2.08 0.27 0.20
N VAL A 78 -3.03 0.20 1.14
CA VAL A 78 -3.55 1.37 1.87
C VAL A 78 -2.46 1.98 2.75
N THR A 79 -1.69 1.19 3.47
CA THR A 79 -0.56 1.68 4.29
C THR A 79 0.44 2.46 3.43
N GLN A 80 0.85 1.88 2.29
CA GLN A 80 1.77 2.55 1.38
C GLN A 80 1.16 3.84 0.77
N LEU A 81 -0.15 3.84 0.48
CA LEU A 81 -0.85 5.01 -0.07
C LEU A 81 -0.93 6.14 0.97
N ILE A 82 -1.23 5.82 2.23
CA ILE A 82 -1.25 6.79 3.33
C ILE A 82 0.12 7.48 3.45
N ILE A 83 1.20 6.70 3.43
CA ILE A 83 2.57 7.24 3.47
C ILE A 83 2.80 8.21 2.30
N PHE A 84 2.45 7.82 1.09
CA PHE A 84 2.61 8.66 -0.09
C PHE A 84 1.76 9.94 -0.02
N SER A 85 0.55 9.85 0.52
CA SER A 85 -0.31 11.02 0.75
C SER A 85 0.29 11.99 1.75
N ILE A 86 0.89 11.50 2.84
CA ILE A 86 1.58 12.33 3.83
C ILE A 86 2.77 13.05 3.20
N LEU A 87 3.61 12.32 2.46
CA LEU A 87 4.73 12.91 1.73
C LEU A 87 4.28 13.98 0.73
N THR A 88 3.20 13.73 -0.01
CA THR A 88 2.63 14.69 -0.96
C THR A 88 2.09 15.92 -0.25
N PHE A 89 1.42 15.75 0.90
CA PHE A 89 0.92 16.87 1.70
C PHE A 89 2.07 17.76 2.20
N ILE A 90 3.16 17.15 2.68
CA ILE A 90 4.36 17.88 3.12
C ILE A 90 5.00 18.64 1.95
N ALA A 91 5.14 18.01 0.79
CA ALA A 91 5.66 18.67 -0.41
C ALA A 91 4.80 19.90 -0.80
N GLY A 92 3.47 19.79 -0.72
CA GLY A 92 2.57 20.92 -0.94
C GLY A 92 2.74 22.04 0.09
N GLN A 93 2.92 21.71 1.37
CA GLN A 93 3.21 22.70 2.41
C GLN A 93 4.55 23.41 2.17
N LEU A 94 5.56 22.69 1.66
CA LEU A 94 6.84 23.27 1.28
C LEU A 94 6.69 24.28 0.12
N GLU A 95 5.90 23.95 -0.89
CA GLU A 95 5.63 24.84 -2.02
C GLU A 95 4.89 26.11 -1.58
N ILE A 96 3.89 25.99 -0.70
CA ILE A 96 3.19 27.13 -0.09
C ILE A 96 4.17 28.01 0.69
N LEU A 97 5.06 27.40 1.46
CA LEU A 97 6.07 28.14 2.22
C LEU A 97 7.05 28.87 1.29
N GLN A 98 7.49 28.22 0.21
CA GLN A 98 8.35 28.85 -0.80
C GLN A 98 7.65 30.04 -1.46
N GLN A 99 6.35 29.94 -1.73
CA GLN A 99 5.57 31.04 -2.27
C GLN A 99 5.44 32.21 -1.26
N ARG A 100 5.31 31.91 0.03
CA ARG A 100 5.36 32.93 1.10
C ARG A 100 6.73 33.62 1.16
N PHE A 101 7.82 32.88 0.96
CA PHE A 101 9.18 33.43 0.88
C PHE A 101 9.34 34.34 -0.35
N ARG A 102 8.81 33.96 -1.51
CA ARG A 102 8.82 34.82 -2.72
C ARG A 102 8.04 36.11 -2.51
N ASN A 103 6.90 36.05 -1.83
CA ASN A 103 6.09 37.21 -1.48
C ASN A 103 6.58 37.96 -0.22
N LEU A 104 7.72 37.58 0.36
CA LEU A 104 8.25 38.21 1.57
C LEU A 104 8.53 39.69 1.38
N GLY A 105 8.95 40.12 0.18
CA GLY A 105 9.14 41.55 -0.14
C GLY A 105 7.84 42.36 -0.03
N PHE A 106 6.71 41.80 -0.47
CA PHE A 106 5.39 42.43 -0.33
C PHE A 106 4.91 42.41 1.13
N LEU A 107 5.11 41.30 1.85
CA LEU A 107 4.77 41.18 3.27
C LEU A 107 5.57 42.15 4.15
N CYS A 108 6.85 42.31 3.85
CA CYS A 108 7.74 43.29 4.47
C CYS A 108 7.39 44.74 4.10
N SER A 109 6.74 44.99 2.97
CA SER A 109 6.22 46.32 2.64
C SER A 109 4.98 46.66 3.49
N LYS A 110 4.16 45.66 3.80
CA LYS A 110 2.96 45.80 4.65
C LYS A 110 3.29 45.93 6.14
N ALA A 111 4.36 45.28 6.60
CA ALA A 111 4.91 45.44 7.95
C ALA A 111 5.73 46.74 7.99
N GLY A 112 5.10 47.87 8.32
CA GLY A 112 5.73 49.20 8.30
C GLY A 112 6.94 49.38 9.23
N THR A 113 7.17 48.46 10.18
CA THR A 113 8.27 48.49 11.16
C THR A 113 9.29 47.37 10.92
N PHE A 114 10.58 47.68 11.14
CA PHE A 114 11.70 46.73 11.01
C PHE A 114 11.50 45.46 11.87
N ASP A 115 10.97 45.63 13.08
CA ASP A 115 10.66 44.56 14.02
C ASP A 115 9.59 43.59 13.47
N GLY A 116 8.55 44.12 12.82
CA GLY A 116 7.51 43.31 12.18
C GLY A 116 8.03 42.50 10.99
N LYS A 117 9.01 43.02 10.24
CA LYS A 117 9.68 42.29 9.15
C LYS A 117 10.51 41.14 9.67
N PHE A 118 11.25 41.37 10.76
CA PHE A 118 12.05 40.34 11.43
C PHE A 118 11.17 39.22 11.98
N GLU A 119 10.03 39.56 12.60
CA GLU A 119 9.08 38.57 13.14
C GLU A 119 8.46 37.71 12.02
N VAL A 120 8.08 38.30 10.88
CA VAL A 120 7.57 37.56 9.72
C VAL A 120 8.62 36.61 9.16
N LEU A 121 9.87 37.07 9.02
CA LEU A 121 10.98 36.24 8.55
C LEU A 121 11.28 35.09 9.53
N LYS A 122 11.34 35.39 10.83
CA LYS A 122 11.55 34.39 11.89
C LYS A 122 10.47 33.33 11.88
N LYS A 123 9.21 33.72 11.75
CA LYS A 123 8.07 32.80 11.63
C LYS A 123 8.22 31.89 10.42
N LEU A 124 8.61 32.44 9.27
CA LEU A 124 8.84 31.66 8.04
C LEU A 124 9.99 30.65 8.18
N ILE A 125 11.09 31.05 8.82
CA ILE A 125 12.23 30.16 9.09
C ILE A 125 11.84 29.04 10.04
N LEU A 126 11.07 29.36 11.10
CA LEU A 126 10.55 28.36 12.04
C LEU A 126 9.59 27.37 11.36
N GLU A 127 8.66 27.86 10.53
CA GLU A 127 7.77 27.00 9.73
C GLU A 127 8.58 26.05 8.82
N HIS A 128 9.68 26.52 8.22
CA HIS A 128 10.57 25.69 7.41
C HIS A 128 11.28 24.61 8.23
N GLN A 129 11.88 24.99 9.35
CA GLN A 129 12.60 24.07 10.24
C GLN A 129 11.68 23.00 10.84
N GLN A 130 10.45 23.39 11.21
CA GLN A 130 9.44 22.45 11.70
C GLN A 130 9.05 21.43 10.64
N LEU A 131 8.93 21.84 9.37
CA LEU A 131 8.62 20.93 8.27
C LEU A 131 9.75 19.91 8.04
N ILE A 132 11.01 20.35 8.07
CA ILE A 132 12.18 19.47 7.93
C ILE A 132 12.21 18.46 9.09
N SER A 133 12.08 18.94 10.32
CA SER A 133 12.07 18.07 11.50
C SER A 133 10.91 17.08 11.48
N TYR A 134 9.75 17.47 10.94
CA TYR A 134 8.60 16.59 10.77
C TYR A 134 8.88 15.48 9.73
N VAL A 135 9.55 15.80 8.63
CA VAL A 135 9.95 14.80 7.62
C VAL A 135 10.98 13.82 8.20
N GLU A 136 12.00 14.31 8.90
CA GLU A 136 13.02 13.47 9.53
C GLU A 136 12.39 12.52 10.56
N ASN A 137 11.46 13.02 11.39
CA ASN A 137 10.73 12.20 12.36
C ASN A 137 9.83 11.17 11.66
N LEU A 138 9.20 11.54 10.54
CA LEU A 138 8.44 10.58 9.72
C LEU A 138 9.33 9.49 9.13
N ASP A 139 10.51 9.85 8.62
CA ASP A 139 11.47 8.90 8.06
C ASP A 139 11.96 7.92 9.14
N ASP A 140 12.31 8.43 10.32
CA ASP A 140 12.71 7.61 11.47
C ASP A 140 11.59 6.67 11.95
N ASN A 141 10.34 7.14 11.97
CA ASN A 141 9.18 6.30 12.34
C ASN A 141 8.85 5.27 11.26
N MET A 142 8.97 5.63 9.99
CA MET A 142 8.67 4.73 8.87
C MET A 142 9.76 3.69 8.65
N LYS A 143 11.00 3.95 9.06
CA LYS A 143 12.12 3.01 8.98
C LYS A 143 11.86 1.64 9.64
N TYR A 144 10.96 1.58 10.62
CA TYR A 144 10.58 0.33 11.28
C TYR A 144 9.31 -0.30 10.71
N ILE A 145 8.55 0.44 9.89
CA ILE A 145 7.28 0.00 9.30
C ILE A 145 7.47 -0.50 7.86
N MET A 146 8.47 0.04 7.15
CA MET A 146 8.83 -0.31 5.77
C MET A 146 10.10 -1.16 5.72
#